data_AF-A0A2W6TVX8-F1
#
_entry.id   AF-A0A2W6TVX8-F1
#
_cell.length_a   1.000
_cell.length_b   1.000
_cell.length_c   1.000
_cell.angle_alpha   90.00
_cell.angle_beta   90.00
_cell.angle_gamma   90.00
#
_symmetry.space_group_name_H-M   'P 1'
#
loop_
_entity.id
_entity.type
_entity.pdbx_description
1 polymer ?
#
loop_
_entity_poly.entity_id
_entity_poly.type
_entity_poly.pdbx_seq_one_letter_code
_entity_poly.pdbx_strand_id
1 'polypeptide(L)'
;MSSIHERACLLRAALSAVVLASLAPVAQAACTLNARTFVPQDVQMDMGQLVILPSVPVGGLIKELVVSIDQRDSVAQCTNGGSAIGIYNNAKQQISVPGFKDVYATDVAGIGIRVYRDSGQVQTYYPHTLLLNATSGVNLAGGRFRVELIKTAAVTGSGLIAPSGRFTTYYFNGDSASKPVLISTFRGSGTTVVNPTCSVQAGSRNIVVEFGSVPASTFTGVGTRAINRDFD
;
A
#
# COMPACT_ATOMS: atom_id res chain seq x y z
N MET A 1 -63.46 43.00 27.64
CA MET A 1 -62.78 42.44 26.45
C MET A 1 -61.27 42.61 26.62
N SER A 2 -60.65 41.77 27.45
CA SER A 2 -59.24 41.85 27.87
C SER A 2 -58.60 40.48 27.67
N SER A 3 -58.25 40.15 26.42
CA SER A 3 -57.67 38.82 26.10
C SER A 3 -56.86 38.80 24.79
N ILE A 4 -56.69 39.92 24.09
CA ILE A 4 -56.08 39.93 22.73
C ILE A 4 -54.68 40.57 22.71
N HIS A 5 -54.31 41.38 23.71
CA HIS A 5 -53.00 42.06 23.73
C HIS A 5 -51.83 41.25 24.33
N GLU A 6 -52.08 40.25 25.19
CA GLU A 6 -50.98 39.47 25.83
C GLU A 6 -50.36 38.41 24.92
N ARG A 7 -51.10 37.92 23.91
CA ARG A 7 -50.59 36.85 23.02
C ARG A 7 -49.67 37.35 21.90
N ALA A 8 -49.68 38.66 21.62
CA ALA A 8 -48.87 39.24 20.55
C ALA A 8 -47.42 39.56 20.99
N CYS A 9 -47.17 39.71 22.29
CA CYS A 9 -45.83 40.03 22.81
C CYS A 9 -44.93 38.79 22.94
N LEU A 10 -45.51 37.64 23.31
CA LEU A 10 -44.80 36.37 23.45
C LEU A 10 -44.35 35.76 22.11
N LEU A 11 -45.04 36.05 21.01
CA LEU A 11 -44.69 35.54 19.68
C LEU A 11 -43.55 36.33 19.00
N ARG A 12 -43.27 37.57 19.41
CA ARG A 12 -42.15 38.36 18.86
C ARG A 12 -40.81 38.10 19.57
N ALA A 13 -40.85 37.72 20.85
CA ALA A 13 -39.67 37.32 21.59
C ALA A 13 -39.17 35.91 21.19
N ALA A 14 -40.08 34.99 20.85
CA ALA A 14 -39.73 33.62 20.48
C ALA A 14 -39.11 33.50 19.07
N LEU A 15 -39.48 34.35 18.11
CA LEU A 15 -38.85 34.34 16.77
C LEU A 15 -37.44 34.95 16.75
N SER A 16 -37.10 35.78 17.74
CA SER A 16 -35.78 36.42 17.80
C SER A 16 -34.70 35.51 18.40
N ALA A 17 -35.09 34.52 19.22
CA ALA A 17 -34.16 33.57 19.84
C ALA A 17 -33.77 32.41 18.91
N VAL A 18 -34.60 32.05 17.93
CA VAL A 18 -34.33 30.93 17.01
C VAL A 18 -33.40 31.35 15.86
N VAL A 19 -33.35 32.64 15.50
CA VAL A 19 -32.47 33.15 14.42
C VAL A 19 -31.02 33.40 14.90
N LEU A 20 -30.79 33.57 16.21
CA LEU A 20 -29.44 33.76 16.77
C LEU A 20 -28.69 32.47 17.11
N ALA A 21 -29.35 31.31 17.07
CA ALA A 21 -28.72 30.01 17.37
C ALA A 21 -28.07 29.33 16.14
N SER A 22 -28.21 29.90 14.94
CA SER A 22 -27.77 29.29 13.67
C SER A 22 -26.45 29.85 13.09
N LEU A 23 -25.75 30.72 13.82
CA LEU A 23 -24.48 31.33 13.39
C LEU A 23 -23.29 31.04 14.31
N ALA A 24 -23.40 30.05 15.21
CA ALA A 24 -22.21 29.60 15.94
C ALA A 24 -21.20 29.05 14.90
N PRO A 25 -20.00 29.64 14.77
CA PRO A 25 -18.98 29.05 13.92
C PRO A 25 -18.68 27.68 14.50
N VAL A 26 -19.03 26.62 13.76
CA VAL A 26 -18.56 25.27 14.06
C VAL A 26 -17.04 25.33 13.91
N ALA A 27 -16.36 25.44 15.05
CA ALA A 27 -14.92 25.38 15.14
C ALA A 27 -14.49 23.95 14.74
N GLN A 28 -14.29 23.71 13.44
CA GLN A 28 -13.88 22.41 12.94
C GLN A 28 -12.38 22.22 13.21
N ALA A 29 -12.04 21.06 13.79
CA ALA A 29 -10.66 20.61 13.95
C ALA A 29 -10.08 20.25 12.58
N ALA A 30 -9.17 21.07 12.07
CA ALA A 30 -8.60 20.92 10.74
C ALA A 30 -7.12 21.25 10.72
N CYS A 31 -6.35 20.38 10.07
CA CYS A 31 -4.98 20.65 9.68
C CYS A 31 -4.93 21.03 8.20
N THR A 32 -4.26 22.12 7.85
CA THR A 32 -4.17 22.62 6.48
C THR A 32 -2.73 23.00 6.16
N LEU A 33 -2.29 22.69 4.94
CA LEU A 33 -1.01 23.08 4.40
C LEU A 33 -0.79 24.60 4.49
N ASN A 34 0.40 24.99 4.95
CA ASN A 34 0.76 26.41 5.07
C ASN A 34 0.94 27.06 3.69
N ALA A 35 1.50 26.32 2.73
CA ALA A 35 1.72 26.79 1.37
C ALA A 35 0.52 26.46 0.48
N ARG A 36 0.03 27.45 -0.29
CA ARG A 36 -1.00 27.22 -1.32
C ARG A 36 -0.54 26.25 -2.42
N THR A 37 0.76 26.28 -2.74
CA THR A 37 1.41 25.39 -3.71
C THR A 37 2.48 24.57 -2.99
N PHE A 38 2.11 23.38 -2.54
CA PHE A 38 3.03 22.42 -1.95
C PHE A 38 3.39 21.35 -2.98
N VAL A 39 4.70 21.11 -3.17
CA VAL A 39 5.17 19.99 -4.00
C VAL A 39 5.41 18.80 -3.08
N PRO A 40 4.60 17.73 -3.17
CA PRO A 40 4.80 16.52 -2.38
C PRO A 40 6.08 15.82 -2.82
N GLN A 41 6.76 15.16 -1.88
CA GLN A 41 7.75 14.16 -2.24
C GLN A 41 7.02 12.96 -2.87
N ASP A 42 7.55 12.46 -3.99
CA ASP A 42 7.08 11.24 -4.66
C ASP A 42 8.03 10.08 -4.38
N VAL A 43 7.53 9.08 -3.67
CA VAL A 43 8.26 7.84 -3.38
C VAL A 43 8.03 6.85 -4.50
N GLN A 44 9.07 6.62 -5.28
CA GLN A 44 9.06 5.59 -6.32
C GLN A 44 9.04 4.20 -5.70
N MET A 45 8.09 3.38 -6.11
CA MET A 45 7.89 2.04 -5.53
C MET A 45 8.28 0.87 -6.43
N ASP A 46 8.80 1.13 -7.62
CA ASP A 46 9.16 0.09 -8.57
C ASP A 46 10.28 -0.81 -8.00
N MET A 47 10.03 -2.11 -7.98
CA MET A 47 10.98 -3.15 -7.57
C MET A 47 11.41 -4.03 -8.75
N GLY A 48 10.98 -3.67 -9.97
CA GLY A 48 11.29 -4.40 -11.19
C GLY A 48 10.63 -5.78 -11.24
N GLN A 49 11.32 -6.72 -11.90
CA GLN A 49 10.85 -8.10 -12.03
C GLN A 49 11.23 -8.93 -10.81
N LEU A 50 10.26 -9.65 -10.25
CA LEU A 50 10.41 -10.48 -9.06
C LEU A 50 10.08 -11.93 -9.38
N VAL A 51 11.01 -12.84 -9.09
CA VAL A 51 10.79 -14.29 -9.12
C VAL A 51 10.55 -14.77 -7.70
N ILE A 52 9.40 -15.39 -7.45
CA ILE A 52 9.06 -15.90 -6.12
C ILE A 52 9.67 -17.28 -5.95
N LEU A 53 10.61 -17.40 -5.02
CA LEU A 53 11.21 -18.68 -4.70
C LEU A 53 10.17 -19.61 -4.02
N PRO A 54 10.08 -20.89 -4.42
CA PRO A 54 9.17 -21.85 -3.77
C PRO A 54 9.40 -21.99 -2.27
N SER A 55 10.64 -21.74 -1.80
CA SER A 55 11.03 -21.83 -0.39
C SER A 55 10.44 -20.72 0.50
N VAL A 56 9.93 -19.63 -0.07
CA VAL A 56 9.27 -18.57 0.72
C VAL A 56 7.97 -19.15 1.28
N PRO A 57 7.81 -19.24 2.61
CA PRO A 57 6.58 -19.76 3.21
C PRO A 57 5.44 -18.74 3.07
N VAL A 58 4.20 -19.19 3.25
CA VAL A 58 3.06 -18.27 3.43
C VAL A 58 3.29 -17.43 4.69
N GLY A 59 3.13 -16.11 4.59
CA GLY A 59 3.54 -15.11 5.58
C GLY A 59 4.98 -14.62 5.44
N GLY A 60 5.77 -15.25 4.57
CA GLY A 60 7.13 -14.83 4.30
C GLY A 60 7.21 -13.52 3.50
N LEU A 61 8.25 -12.74 3.78
CA LEU A 61 8.63 -11.57 3.01
C LEU A 61 9.23 -12.03 1.66
N ILE A 62 8.62 -11.57 0.56
CA ILE A 62 9.13 -11.79 -0.80
C ILE A 62 10.19 -10.74 -1.12
N LYS A 63 9.86 -9.47 -0.87
CA LYS A 63 10.72 -8.33 -1.17
C LYS A 63 10.37 -7.15 -0.28
N GLU A 64 11.39 -6.41 0.13
CA GLU A 64 11.25 -5.10 0.77
C GLU A 64 11.88 -4.02 -0.11
N LEU A 65 11.23 -2.87 -0.15
CA LEU A 65 11.76 -1.60 -0.63
C LEU A 65 11.73 -0.59 0.51
N VAL A 66 12.85 0.12 0.70
CA VAL A 66 12.98 1.17 1.70
C VAL A 66 13.45 2.45 1.01
N VAL A 67 12.68 3.52 1.13
CA VAL A 67 13.00 4.83 0.56
C VAL A 67 13.02 5.88 1.67
N SER A 68 13.93 6.85 1.59
CA SER A 68 13.99 7.95 2.56
C SER A 68 12.80 8.90 2.38
N ILE A 69 12.25 9.38 3.49
CA ILE A 69 11.33 10.52 3.52
C ILE A 69 12.15 11.74 3.95
N ASP A 70 12.11 12.79 3.14
CA ASP A 70 12.80 14.03 3.45
C ASP A 70 12.01 14.79 4.51
N GLN A 71 12.67 15.12 5.63
CA GLN A 71 12.03 15.93 6.66
C GLN A 71 11.72 17.32 6.10
N ARG A 72 10.53 17.83 6.42
CA ARG A 72 10.14 19.21 6.11
C ARG A 72 9.43 19.81 7.31
N ASP A 73 9.93 20.94 7.77
CA ASP A 73 9.40 21.60 8.95
C ASP A 73 8.25 22.54 8.59
N SER A 74 7.30 22.70 9.51
CA SER A 74 6.15 23.62 9.40
C SER A 74 5.40 23.52 8.06
N VAL A 75 5.08 22.30 7.63
CA VAL A 75 4.35 22.04 6.38
C VAL A 75 2.86 22.39 6.49
N ALA A 76 2.30 22.35 7.69
CA ALA A 76 0.89 22.64 7.96
C ALA A 76 0.68 23.27 9.34
N GLN A 77 -0.52 23.78 9.54
CA GLN A 77 -1.04 24.27 10.81
C GLN A 77 -2.36 23.57 11.13
N CYS A 78 -2.64 23.34 12.41
CA CYS A 78 -3.85 22.69 12.89
C CYS A 78 -4.65 23.65 13.79
N THR A 79 -5.86 23.99 13.37
CA THR A 79 -6.80 24.81 14.15
C THR A 79 -7.72 23.89 14.94
N ASN A 80 -7.73 24.00 16.28
CA ASN A 80 -8.49 23.12 17.18
C ASN A 80 -8.15 21.61 17.06
N GLY A 81 -6.96 21.30 16.55
CA GLY A 81 -6.53 19.93 16.24
C GLY A 81 -6.84 19.53 14.81
N GLY A 82 -6.79 18.24 14.51
CA GLY A 82 -7.11 17.69 13.20
C GLY A 82 -6.44 16.33 12.98
N SER A 83 -6.27 15.95 11.72
CA SER A 83 -5.65 14.66 11.39
C SER A 83 -4.78 14.72 10.15
N ALA A 84 -3.76 13.86 10.15
CA ALA A 84 -3.05 13.47 8.94
C ALA A 84 -3.47 12.06 8.52
N ILE A 85 -3.77 11.87 7.24
CA ILE A 85 -4.47 10.71 6.72
C ILE A 85 -3.62 10.07 5.62
N GLY A 86 -3.31 8.78 5.77
CA GLY A 86 -2.67 7.97 4.76
C GLY A 86 -3.67 6.99 4.14
N ILE A 87 -3.80 6.99 2.81
CA ILE A 87 -4.72 6.10 2.08
C ILE A 87 -4.02 5.38 0.93
N TYR A 88 -4.61 4.25 0.52
CA TYR A 88 -4.38 3.66 -0.80
C TYR A 88 -5.34 4.28 -1.82
N ASN A 89 -4.82 4.54 -3.02
CA ASN A 89 -5.60 5.12 -4.12
C ASN A 89 -6.31 4.05 -4.98
N ASN A 90 -5.81 2.82 -4.94
CA ASN A 90 -6.30 1.72 -5.76
C ASN A 90 -7.32 0.86 -4.99
N ALA A 91 -8.38 0.43 -5.67
CA ALA A 91 -9.47 -0.35 -5.07
C ALA A 91 -9.01 -1.69 -4.47
N LYS A 92 -8.04 -2.38 -5.11
CA LYS A 92 -7.52 -3.65 -4.58
C LYS A 92 -6.90 -3.50 -3.19
N GLN A 93 -6.15 -2.43 -2.96
CA GLN A 93 -5.51 -2.18 -1.68
C GLN A 93 -6.46 -1.66 -0.60
N GLN A 94 -7.75 -1.51 -0.91
CA GLN A 94 -8.78 -1.31 0.12
C GLN A 94 -9.26 -2.64 0.72
N ILE A 95 -8.82 -3.78 0.16
CA ILE A 95 -9.20 -5.12 0.62
C ILE A 95 -8.06 -5.68 1.48
N SER A 96 -8.29 -5.81 2.79
CA SER A 96 -7.35 -6.49 3.69
C SER A 96 -7.29 -7.98 3.37
N VAL A 97 -6.09 -8.57 3.44
CA VAL A 97 -5.92 -10.03 3.27
C VAL A 97 -6.25 -10.74 4.58
N PRO A 98 -7.23 -11.66 4.62
CA PRO A 98 -7.59 -12.38 5.84
C PRO A 98 -6.40 -13.12 6.47
N GLY A 99 -6.23 -12.97 7.79
CA GLY A 99 -5.14 -13.61 8.53
C GLY A 99 -3.79 -12.88 8.46
N PHE A 100 -3.68 -11.77 7.73
CA PHE A 100 -2.46 -10.97 7.64
C PHE A 100 -2.69 -9.55 8.14
N LYS A 101 -1.95 -9.17 9.18
CA LYS A 101 -2.04 -7.83 9.79
C LYS A 101 -1.42 -6.76 8.88
N ASP A 102 -2.20 -5.72 8.60
CA ASP A 102 -1.82 -4.54 7.81
C ASP A 102 -1.34 -4.89 6.39
N VAL A 103 -1.78 -6.04 5.86
CA VAL A 103 -1.49 -6.51 4.51
C VAL A 103 -2.75 -6.41 3.66
N TYR A 104 -2.62 -5.83 2.48
CA TYR A 104 -3.70 -5.57 1.55
C TYR A 104 -3.49 -6.31 0.23
N ALA A 105 -4.58 -6.61 -0.46
CA ALA A 105 -4.53 -7.37 -1.70
C ALA A 105 -3.76 -6.62 -2.79
N THR A 106 -3.06 -7.36 -3.64
CA THR A 106 -2.47 -6.87 -4.90
C THR A 106 -3.27 -7.38 -6.10
N ASP A 107 -2.89 -6.95 -7.30
CA ASP A 107 -3.43 -7.52 -8.54
C ASP A 107 -2.91 -8.93 -8.85
N VAL A 108 -1.93 -9.42 -8.08
CA VAL A 108 -1.41 -10.78 -8.19
C VAL A 108 -1.93 -11.66 -7.05
N ALA A 109 -2.63 -12.72 -7.42
CA ALA A 109 -3.17 -13.68 -6.46
C ALA A 109 -2.05 -14.29 -5.58
N GLY A 110 -2.32 -14.47 -4.28
CA GLY A 110 -1.36 -15.01 -3.33
C GLY A 110 -0.22 -14.05 -2.93
N ILE A 111 -0.31 -12.77 -3.31
CA ILE A 111 0.63 -11.73 -2.92
C ILE A 111 -0.11 -10.56 -2.30
N GLY A 112 0.27 -10.23 -1.09
CA GLY A 112 -0.18 -9.04 -0.39
C GLY A 112 0.90 -7.96 -0.37
N ILE A 113 0.48 -6.72 -0.14
CA ILE A 113 1.35 -5.57 0.03
C ILE A 113 1.10 -4.91 1.38
N ARG A 114 2.18 -4.51 2.05
CA ARG A 114 2.15 -3.74 3.29
C ARG A 114 2.99 -2.50 3.12
N VAL A 115 2.39 -1.34 3.37
CA VAL A 115 3.06 -0.04 3.25
C VAL A 115 3.03 0.66 4.58
N TYR A 116 4.16 1.19 5.02
CA TYR A 116 4.24 1.89 6.29
C TYR A 116 5.34 2.94 6.33
N ARG A 117 5.17 3.89 7.25
CA ARG A 117 6.17 4.88 7.58
C ARG A 117 6.84 4.47 8.88
N ASP A 118 8.14 4.68 8.91
CA ASP A 118 8.98 4.48 10.08
C ASP A 118 9.95 5.66 10.19
N SER A 119 9.55 6.68 10.96
CA SER A 119 10.39 7.83 11.31
C SER A 119 10.94 7.77 12.74
N GLY A 120 10.82 6.62 13.41
CA GLY A 120 11.04 6.48 14.85
C GLY A 120 9.91 7.09 15.69
N GLN A 121 9.61 8.38 15.48
CA GLN A 121 8.52 9.08 16.18
C GLN A 121 7.13 8.77 15.62
N VAL A 122 7.05 8.49 14.32
CA VAL A 122 5.81 8.09 13.64
C VAL A 122 6.04 6.73 13.01
N GLN A 123 5.36 5.72 13.54
CA GLN A 123 5.34 4.36 13.02
C GLN A 123 3.90 3.98 12.74
N THR A 124 3.53 3.95 11.46
CA THR A 124 2.13 3.75 11.07
C THR A 124 2.01 3.08 9.71
N TYR A 125 1.03 2.18 9.60
CA TYR A 125 0.73 1.41 8.40
C TYR A 125 -0.36 2.09 7.59
N TYR A 126 -0.34 1.94 6.26
CA TYR A 126 -1.42 2.40 5.41
C TYR A 126 -2.55 1.36 5.38
N PRO A 127 -3.83 1.79 5.37
CA PRO A 127 -4.29 3.16 5.60
C PRO A 127 -4.30 3.51 7.10
N HIS A 128 -4.19 4.81 7.42
CA HIS A 128 -4.26 5.29 8.81
C HIS A 128 -4.78 6.72 8.90
N THR A 129 -5.17 7.08 10.12
CA THR A 129 -5.46 8.45 10.54
C THR A 129 -4.65 8.74 11.81
N LEU A 130 -3.75 9.72 11.74
CA LEU A 130 -2.99 10.22 12.88
C LEU A 130 -3.67 11.48 13.40
N LEU A 131 -4.06 11.48 14.67
CA LEU A 131 -4.62 12.66 15.33
C LEU A 131 -3.50 13.64 15.67
N LEU A 132 -3.75 14.92 15.39
CA LEU A 132 -2.84 16.02 15.63
C LEU A 132 -3.49 17.06 16.55
N ASN A 133 -2.71 17.55 17.50
CA ASN A 133 -3.13 18.63 18.40
C ASN A 133 -3.15 19.98 17.67
N ALA A 134 -3.84 20.96 18.27
CA ALA A 134 -3.77 22.33 17.77
C ALA A 134 -2.32 22.84 17.84
N THR A 135 -1.80 23.32 16.71
CA THR A 135 -0.42 23.81 16.59
C THR A 135 -0.29 24.71 15.36
N SER A 136 0.60 25.70 15.43
CA SER A 136 0.96 26.55 14.28
C SER A 136 2.02 25.92 13.38
N GLY A 137 2.60 24.78 13.76
CA GLY A 137 3.64 24.11 12.98
C GLY A 137 3.59 22.59 13.12
N VAL A 138 3.17 21.93 12.05
CA VAL A 138 3.26 20.47 11.87
C VAL A 138 4.44 20.18 10.96
N ASN A 139 5.30 19.25 11.36
CA ASN A 139 6.42 18.80 10.53
C ASN A 139 6.04 17.52 9.78
N LEU A 140 6.48 17.40 8.53
CA LEU A 140 6.61 16.10 7.89
C LEU A 140 7.87 15.45 8.48
N ALA A 141 7.68 14.52 9.42
CA ALA A 141 8.79 13.76 10.00
C ALA A 141 9.54 12.99 8.89
N GLY A 142 10.85 13.25 8.77
CA GLY A 142 11.73 12.46 7.91
C GLY A 142 11.92 11.06 8.47
N GLY A 143 12.38 10.12 7.64
CA GLY A 143 12.50 8.73 8.05
C GLY A 143 12.50 7.78 6.87
N ARG A 144 11.87 6.62 7.04
CA ARG A 144 11.75 5.58 6.02
C ARG A 144 10.31 5.35 5.60
N PHE A 145 10.09 5.29 4.30
CA PHE A 145 8.91 4.73 3.68
C PHE A 145 9.23 3.30 3.27
N ARG A 146 8.48 2.34 3.80
CA ARG A 146 8.71 0.91 3.60
C ARG A 146 7.56 0.28 2.85
N VAL A 147 7.90 -0.55 1.88
CA VAL A 147 6.96 -1.33 1.08
C VAL A 147 7.41 -2.78 1.11
N GLU A 148 6.55 -3.64 1.61
CA GLU A 148 6.81 -5.07 1.71
C GLU A 148 5.80 -5.85 0.86
N LEU A 149 6.33 -6.81 0.10
CA LEU A 149 5.52 -7.81 -0.58
C LEU A 149 5.54 -9.10 0.23
N ILE A 150 4.36 -9.59 0.59
CA ILE A 150 4.18 -10.74 1.48
C ILE A 150 3.51 -11.86 0.69
N LYS A 151 4.02 -13.08 0.83
CA LYS A 151 3.36 -14.26 0.25
C LYS A 151 2.13 -14.61 1.09
N THR A 152 0.93 -14.54 0.51
CA THR A 152 -0.32 -14.75 1.24
C THR A 152 -1.02 -16.07 0.92
N ALA A 153 -0.57 -16.79 -0.10
CA ALA A 153 -1.06 -18.13 -0.43
C ALA A 153 0.07 -19.04 -0.90
N ALA A 154 -0.17 -20.37 -0.82
CA ALA A 154 0.81 -21.36 -1.25
C ALA A 154 1.12 -21.26 -2.76
N VAL A 155 0.08 -21.00 -3.57
CA VAL A 155 0.18 -20.78 -5.01
C VAL A 155 0.05 -19.28 -5.28
N THR A 156 0.99 -18.72 -6.05
CA THR A 156 0.99 -17.31 -6.43
C THR A 156 0.69 -17.15 -7.92
N GLY A 157 0.04 -16.06 -8.29
CA GLY A 157 -0.11 -15.65 -9.68
C GLY A 157 1.17 -15.03 -10.25
N SER A 158 1.04 -14.51 -11.46
CA SER A 158 2.06 -13.69 -12.15
C SER A 158 1.41 -12.40 -12.66
N GLY A 159 2.20 -11.37 -12.92
CA GLY A 159 1.74 -10.10 -13.47
C GLY A 159 2.16 -8.89 -12.63
N LEU A 160 1.65 -7.72 -12.99
CA LEU A 160 1.86 -6.48 -12.24
C LEU A 160 1.12 -6.56 -10.91
N ILE A 161 1.76 -6.10 -9.82
CA ILE A 161 1.12 -6.08 -8.49
C ILE A 161 0.11 -4.93 -8.32
N ALA A 162 0.21 -3.90 -9.16
CA ALA A 162 -0.64 -2.73 -9.15
C ALA A 162 -0.57 -2.02 -10.52
N PRO A 163 -1.59 -1.24 -10.91
CA PRO A 163 -1.50 -0.37 -12.07
C PRO A 163 -0.45 0.73 -11.87
N SER A 164 0.09 1.22 -12.98
CA SER A 164 0.93 2.44 -12.98
C SER A 164 0.14 3.65 -12.49
N GLY A 165 0.79 4.53 -11.75
CA GLY A 165 0.22 5.76 -11.21
C GLY A 165 0.40 5.90 -9.70
N ARG A 166 -0.35 6.84 -9.12
CA ARG A 166 -0.33 7.11 -7.68
C ARG A 166 -0.91 5.93 -6.91
N PHE A 167 -0.13 5.42 -5.95
CA PHE A 167 -0.47 4.25 -5.17
C PHE A 167 -0.93 4.60 -3.76
N THR A 168 -0.21 5.49 -3.07
CA THR A 168 -0.66 6.07 -1.80
C THR A 168 -0.69 7.60 -1.83
N THR A 169 -1.53 8.15 -0.97
CA THR A 169 -1.65 9.58 -0.72
C THR A 169 -1.62 9.81 0.78
N TYR A 170 -0.80 10.76 1.23
CA TYR A 170 -0.79 11.27 2.59
C TYR A 170 -1.11 12.76 2.60
N TYR A 171 -2.17 13.15 3.30
CA TYR A 171 -2.72 14.52 3.29
C TYR A 171 -3.28 14.90 4.66
N PHE A 172 -3.60 16.17 4.87
CA PHE A 172 -4.24 16.65 6.10
C PHE A 172 -5.75 16.80 5.92
N ASN A 173 -6.53 16.60 6.99
CA ASN A 173 -8.00 16.58 6.92
C ASN A 173 -8.66 17.93 6.58
N GLY A 174 -8.00 19.05 6.82
CA GLY A 174 -8.43 20.38 6.35
C GLY A 174 -8.11 20.63 4.88
N ASP A 175 -7.32 19.76 4.27
CA ASP A 175 -7.13 19.65 2.83
C ASP A 175 -7.84 18.38 2.32
N SER A 176 -7.73 18.12 1.01
CA SER A 176 -8.19 16.88 0.41
C SER A 176 -7.01 16.07 -0.13
N ALA A 177 -7.29 14.82 -0.53
CA ALA A 177 -6.32 13.95 -1.18
C ALA A 177 -5.73 14.54 -2.48
N SER A 178 -6.32 15.61 -3.05
CA SER A 178 -5.75 16.32 -4.20
C SER A 178 -4.60 17.28 -3.84
N LYS A 179 -4.40 17.56 -2.55
CA LYS A 179 -3.28 18.35 -2.01
C LYS A 179 -2.42 17.52 -1.04
N PRO A 180 -1.71 16.50 -1.53
CA PRO A 180 -0.90 15.64 -0.67
C PRO A 180 0.39 16.32 -0.21
N VAL A 181 0.92 15.78 0.88
CA VAL A 181 2.24 16.12 1.44
C VAL A 181 3.29 15.08 1.06
N LEU A 182 2.86 13.82 0.92
CA LEU A 182 3.68 12.69 0.48
C LEU A 182 2.82 11.80 -0.40
N ILE A 183 3.39 11.34 -1.51
CA ILE A 183 2.75 10.36 -2.40
C ILE A 183 3.71 9.22 -2.68
N SER A 184 3.18 8.11 -3.15
CA SER A 184 3.97 7.06 -3.76
C SER A 184 3.43 6.69 -5.12
N THR A 185 4.31 6.24 -6.01
CA THR A 185 3.94 5.90 -7.39
C THR A 185 4.61 4.61 -7.86
N PHE A 186 3.88 3.86 -8.68
CA PHE A 186 4.46 2.89 -9.62
C PHE A 186 4.57 3.54 -11.00
N ARG A 187 5.69 3.39 -11.70
CA ARG A 187 5.88 3.95 -13.05
C ARG A 187 6.24 2.86 -14.07
N GLY A 188 6.01 3.13 -15.35
CA GLY A 188 6.43 2.25 -16.44
C GLY A 188 5.92 0.81 -16.27
N SER A 189 6.84 -0.16 -16.22
CA SER A 189 6.53 -1.59 -15.97
C SER A 189 6.39 -1.95 -14.49
N GLY A 190 6.45 -0.97 -13.58
CA GLY A 190 6.19 -1.12 -12.15
C GLY A 190 6.96 -2.26 -11.50
N THR A 191 6.24 -3.01 -10.66
CA THR A 191 6.72 -4.26 -10.06
C THR A 191 5.94 -5.44 -10.64
N THR A 192 6.65 -6.33 -11.34
CA THR A 192 6.07 -7.49 -12.02
C THR A 192 6.52 -8.78 -11.35
N VAL A 193 5.57 -9.63 -10.99
CA VAL A 193 5.83 -10.97 -10.47
C VAL A 193 5.86 -11.97 -11.62
N VAL A 194 6.87 -12.83 -11.60
CA VAL A 194 6.98 -14.00 -12.46
C VAL A 194 7.04 -15.23 -11.58
N ASN A 195 5.96 -16.01 -11.59
CA ASN A 195 5.97 -17.33 -10.99
C ASN A 195 6.54 -18.35 -12.00
N PRO A 196 7.65 -19.05 -11.70
CA PRO A 196 8.10 -20.15 -12.54
C PRO A 196 7.02 -21.25 -12.55
N THR A 197 6.45 -21.51 -13.72
CA THR A 197 5.36 -22.49 -13.89
C THR A 197 5.78 -23.93 -13.63
N CYS A 198 7.09 -24.18 -13.55
CA CYS A 198 7.68 -25.50 -13.31
C CYS A 198 8.74 -25.40 -12.21
N SER A 199 8.65 -26.25 -11.19
CA SER A 199 9.75 -26.51 -10.27
C SER A 199 10.34 -27.88 -10.58
N VAL A 200 11.67 -27.98 -10.67
CA VAL A 200 12.34 -29.28 -10.87
C VAL A 200 12.25 -30.04 -9.56
N GLN A 201 11.57 -31.19 -9.57
CA GLN A 201 11.44 -32.06 -8.41
C GLN A 201 12.84 -32.47 -7.93
N ALA A 202 13.07 -32.46 -6.61
CA ALA A 202 14.43 -32.64 -6.06
C ALA A 202 15.08 -33.96 -6.51
N GLY A 203 14.27 -35.02 -6.72
CA GLY A 203 14.72 -36.30 -7.26
C GLY A 203 15.08 -36.30 -8.74
N SER A 204 14.60 -35.33 -9.53
CA SER A 204 14.89 -35.18 -10.97
C SER A 204 16.10 -34.30 -11.25
N ARG A 205 16.75 -33.75 -10.21
CA ARG A 205 17.95 -32.90 -10.39
C ARG A 205 19.18 -33.70 -10.79
N ASN A 206 19.29 -34.93 -10.29
CA ASN A 206 20.37 -35.86 -10.59
C ASN A 206 19.75 -37.22 -10.96
N ILE A 207 19.43 -37.40 -12.24
CA ILE A 207 18.93 -38.67 -12.76
C ILE A 207 20.12 -39.49 -13.23
N VAL A 208 20.46 -40.53 -12.49
CA VAL A 208 21.48 -41.50 -12.93
C VAL A 208 20.85 -42.39 -13.99
N VAL A 209 21.25 -42.21 -15.24
CA VAL A 209 20.85 -43.07 -16.36
C VAL A 209 21.89 -44.17 -16.53
N GLU A 210 21.60 -45.34 -15.99
CA GLU A 210 22.45 -46.51 -16.18
C GLU A 210 22.20 -47.14 -17.56
N PHE A 211 23.18 -46.95 -18.46
CA PHE A 211 23.19 -47.60 -19.77
C PHE A 211 23.54 -49.09 -19.70
N GLY A 212 24.02 -49.58 -18.54
CA GLY A 212 24.46 -50.95 -18.34
C GLY A 212 25.70 -51.31 -19.17
N SER A 213 25.96 -52.61 -19.28
CA SER A 213 27.04 -53.14 -20.13
C SER A 213 26.50 -53.51 -21.50
N VAL A 214 27.15 -53.00 -22.56
CA VAL A 214 26.78 -53.28 -23.95
C VAL A 214 27.93 -53.98 -24.66
N PRO A 215 27.72 -55.13 -25.31
CA PRO A 215 28.75 -55.80 -26.10
C PRO A 215 29.25 -54.93 -27.26
N ALA A 216 30.55 -54.99 -27.55
CA ALA A 216 31.14 -54.25 -28.67
C ALA A 216 30.52 -54.63 -30.03
N SER A 217 30.02 -55.86 -30.17
CA SER A 217 29.33 -56.35 -31.37
C SER A 217 28.01 -55.63 -31.67
N THR A 218 27.45 -54.89 -30.70
CA THR A 218 26.27 -54.05 -30.91
C THR A 218 26.57 -52.84 -31.80
N PHE A 219 27.84 -52.43 -31.91
CA PHE A 219 28.26 -51.28 -32.69
C PHE A 219 28.88 -51.73 -34.02
N THR A 220 28.05 -51.95 -35.04
CA THR A 220 28.47 -52.51 -36.34
C THR A 220 28.99 -51.48 -37.35
N GLY A 221 29.00 -50.19 -36.98
CA GLY A 221 29.48 -49.10 -37.83
C GLY A 221 29.23 -47.72 -37.24
N VAL A 222 29.80 -46.69 -37.86
CA VAL A 222 29.61 -45.29 -37.44
C VAL A 222 28.11 -44.95 -37.50
N GLY A 223 27.56 -44.45 -36.38
CA GLY A 223 26.15 -44.08 -36.26
C GLY A 223 25.23 -45.16 -35.65
N THR A 224 25.75 -46.37 -35.40
CA THR A 224 25.01 -47.41 -34.67
C THR A 224 24.87 -47.09 -33.19
N ARG A 225 23.75 -47.50 -32.57
CA ARG A 225 23.39 -47.15 -31.19
C ARG A 225 22.94 -48.41 -30.45
N ALA A 226 23.23 -48.45 -29.16
CA ALA A 226 22.64 -49.43 -28.25
C ALA A 226 21.15 -49.13 -28.00
N ILE A 227 20.47 -50.01 -27.27
CA ILE A 227 19.07 -49.81 -26.87
C ILE A 227 18.91 -48.48 -26.11
N ASN A 228 17.84 -47.75 -26.43
CA ASN A 228 17.49 -46.51 -25.75
C ASN A 228 17.14 -46.76 -24.27
N ARG A 229 17.50 -45.77 -23.45
CA ARG A 229 17.08 -45.67 -22.06
C ARG A 229 16.40 -44.33 -21.88
N ASP A 230 15.09 -44.39 -21.71
CA ASP A 230 14.27 -43.21 -21.49
C ASP A 230 14.34 -42.84 -20.01
N PHE A 231 14.27 -41.55 -19.72
CA PHE A 231 14.24 -40.97 -18.38
C PHE A 231 13.43 -39.67 -18.42
N ASP A 232 12.76 -39.35 -17.31
CA ASP A 232 11.88 -38.18 -17.14
C ASP A 232 12.47 -37.14 -16.17
#